data_AF-A0A932J3P9-F1
#
_entry.id   AF-A0A932J3P9-F1
#
_cell.length_a   1.000
_cell.length_b   1.000
_cell.length_c   1.000
_cell.angle_alpha   90.00
_cell.angle_beta   90.00
_cell.angle_gamma   90.00
#
_symmetry.space_group_name_H-M   'P 1'
#
loop_
_entity.id
_entity.type
_entity.pdbx_description
1 polymer ?
#
loop_
_entity_poly.entity_id
_entity_poly.type
_entity_poly.pdbx_seq_one_letter_code
_entity_poly.pdbx_strand_id
1 'polypeptide(L)'
;QASAPALREQHDGSFDIGLHFNLTEGFGTETVPSLHNVLLRSYLHLLSPAKLVEQWQRQLDAFEDAMHCAPDFIDGHQHVHQFPLVREAMLTALARYAGHMPWVRSTVAANPAWGGKAKVLQRLGGSRLAQALRQQHIASNHGFAGVYGFDRADYAACLDEWLPSVHAGSLIMCHPGASVDQHDPISAQRLVEYAYLQSEQFPQQLAKHAVCLRRLHDC
;
A
#
# COMPACT_ATOMS: atom_id res chain seq x y z
N GLN A 1 -0.16 6.82 -18.82
CA GLN A 1 -0.50 8.26 -18.67
C GLN A 1 -2.01 8.56 -18.72
N ALA A 2 -2.90 7.60 -19.05
CA ALA A 2 -4.35 7.83 -19.10
C ALA A 2 -5.13 7.55 -17.78
N SER A 3 -4.53 6.83 -16.82
CA SER A 3 -5.26 6.37 -15.62
C SER A 3 -5.54 7.47 -14.60
N ALA A 4 -4.61 8.41 -14.41
CA ALA A 4 -4.78 9.48 -13.41
C ALA A 4 -5.91 10.47 -13.77
N PRO A 5 -6.07 10.94 -15.02
CA PRO A 5 -7.24 11.74 -15.39
C PRO A 5 -8.58 11.05 -15.13
N ALA A 6 -8.70 9.76 -15.49
CA ALA A 6 -9.93 8.99 -15.26
C ALA A 6 -10.23 8.81 -13.77
N LEU A 7 -9.20 8.53 -12.96
CA LEU A 7 -9.36 8.40 -11.51
C LEU A 7 -9.76 9.72 -10.86
N ARG A 8 -9.16 10.83 -11.31
CA ARG A 8 -9.47 12.19 -10.84
C ARG A 8 -10.92 12.57 -11.13
N GLU A 9 -11.46 12.23 -12.31
CA GLU A 9 -12.86 12.49 -12.66
C GLU A 9 -13.85 11.73 -11.75
N GLN A 10 -13.42 10.59 -11.19
CA GLN A 10 -14.22 9.78 -10.27
C GLN A 10 -14.01 10.14 -8.80
N HIS A 11 -13.04 11.00 -8.48
CA HIS A 11 -12.72 11.34 -7.11
C HIS A 11 -13.72 12.37 -6.55
N ASP A 12 -14.80 11.87 -5.97
CA ASP A 12 -15.87 12.66 -5.34
C ASP A 12 -15.71 12.81 -3.81
N GLY A 13 -14.59 12.31 -3.26
CA GLY A 13 -14.30 12.27 -1.83
C GLY A 13 -14.94 11.08 -1.09
N SER A 14 -15.56 10.11 -1.78
CA SER A 14 -16.11 8.91 -1.14
C SER A 14 -15.05 7.82 -0.84
N PHE A 15 -13.85 7.94 -1.42
CA PHE A 15 -12.70 7.05 -1.19
C PHE A 15 -11.39 7.84 -1.16
N ASP A 16 -10.36 7.26 -0.52
CA ASP A 16 -9.03 7.85 -0.45
C ASP A 16 -8.19 7.45 -1.68
N ILE A 17 -7.38 8.37 -2.19
CA ILE A 17 -6.40 8.12 -3.27
C ILE A 17 -5.00 8.48 -2.78
N GLY A 18 -4.08 7.53 -2.89
CA GLY A 18 -2.73 7.69 -2.36
C GLY A 18 -1.62 7.50 -3.38
N LEU A 19 -0.42 7.95 -3.02
CA LEU A 19 0.79 7.66 -3.77
C LEU A 19 1.30 6.25 -3.42
N HIS A 20 1.32 5.39 -4.44
CA HIS A 20 1.96 4.07 -4.40
C HIS A 20 3.43 4.15 -4.79
N PHE A 21 4.28 4.49 -3.83
CA PHE A 21 5.69 4.76 -4.08
C PHE A 21 6.44 3.55 -4.64
N ASN A 22 7.26 3.77 -5.66
CA ASN A 22 7.89 2.69 -6.41
C ASN A 22 9.40 2.93 -6.60
N LEU A 23 10.18 1.85 -6.50
CA LEU A 23 11.62 1.83 -6.81
C LEU A 23 12.02 0.67 -7.72
N THR A 24 11.11 -0.25 -8.04
CA THR A 24 11.42 -1.58 -8.56
C THR A 24 10.60 -1.96 -9.78
N GLU A 25 9.69 -1.09 -10.22
CA GLU A 25 8.90 -1.25 -11.44
C GLU A 25 9.18 -0.11 -12.43
N GLY A 26 9.60 -0.45 -13.65
CA GLY A 26 10.01 0.55 -14.65
C GLY A 26 8.91 0.96 -15.62
N PHE A 27 7.70 0.41 -15.46
CA PHE A 27 6.55 0.58 -16.37
C PHE A 27 6.89 0.42 -17.87
N GLY A 28 7.88 -0.42 -18.19
CA GLY A 28 8.36 -0.67 -19.54
C GLY A 28 9.24 0.44 -20.15
N THR A 29 9.48 1.53 -19.42
CA THR A 29 10.22 2.70 -19.93
C THR A 29 11.61 2.86 -19.31
N GLU A 30 11.86 2.26 -18.15
CA GLU A 30 13.12 2.44 -17.41
C GLU A 30 13.67 1.12 -16.86
N THR A 31 15.00 0.98 -16.88
CA THR A 31 15.69 -0.09 -16.16
C THR A 31 15.73 0.27 -14.67
N VAL A 32 15.00 -0.51 -13.87
CA VAL A 32 14.89 -0.33 -12.43
C VAL A 32 15.62 -1.44 -11.67
N PRO A 33 16.12 -1.18 -10.44
CA PRO A 33 16.71 -2.23 -9.62
C PRO A 33 15.67 -3.26 -9.20
N SER A 34 16.10 -4.51 -9.02
CA SER A 34 15.22 -5.55 -8.45
C SER A 34 14.93 -5.28 -6.98
N LEU A 35 13.82 -5.82 -6.47
CA LEU A 35 13.46 -5.76 -5.04
C LEU A 35 14.61 -6.21 -4.14
N HIS A 36 15.28 -7.31 -4.51
CA HIS A 36 16.40 -7.84 -3.76
C HIS A 36 17.58 -6.85 -3.70
N ASN A 37 17.86 -6.16 -4.81
CA ASN A 37 18.91 -5.13 -4.86
C ASN A 37 18.56 -3.93 -3.95
N VAL A 38 17.33 -3.43 -4.03
CA VAL A 38 16.87 -2.30 -3.18
C VAL A 38 16.94 -2.70 -1.71
N LEU A 39 16.46 -3.90 -1.36
CA LEU A 39 16.49 -4.43 -0.01
C LEU A 39 17.92 -4.51 0.54
N LEU A 40 18.83 -5.18 -0.18
CA LEU A 40 20.22 -5.35 0.26
C LEU A 40 20.92 -3.99 0.43
N ARG A 41 20.80 -3.10 -0.56
CA ARG A 41 21.46 -1.79 -0.51
C ARG A 41 20.89 -0.90 0.58
N SER A 42 19.59 -0.98 0.82
CA SER A 42 18.95 -0.27 1.94
C SER A 42 19.53 -0.72 3.27
N TYR A 43 19.60 -2.04 3.52
CA TYR A 43 20.10 -2.59 4.78
C TYR A 43 21.62 -2.45 4.97
N LEU A 44 22.38 -2.43 3.88
CA LEU A 44 23.82 -2.11 3.90
C LEU A 44 24.10 -0.59 3.91
N HIS A 45 23.05 0.24 3.94
CA HIS A 45 23.13 1.70 3.91
C HIS A 45 23.92 2.25 2.68
N LEU A 46 23.79 1.57 1.54
CA LEU A 46 24.44 1.90 0.26
C LEU A 46 23.54 2.72 -0.69
N LEU A 47 22.36 3.12 -0.22
CA LEU A 47 21.49 4.06 -0.93
C LEU A 47 21.83 5.48 -0.49
N SER A 48 21.85 6.43 -1.42
CA SER A 48 22.06 7.85 -1.10
C SER A 48 20.78 8.43 -0.50
N PRO A 49 20.80 8.97 0.74
CA PRO A 49 19.62 9.60 1.33
C PRO A 49 19.10 10.78 0.50
N ALA A 50 19.99 11.61 -0.05
CA ALA A 50 19.62 12.74 -0.91
C ALA A 50 18.87 12.26 -2.16
N LYS A 51 19.38 11.24 -2.85
CA LYS A 51 18.69 10.66 -4.01
C LYS A 51 17.35 10.05 -3.63
N LEU A 52 17.22 9.44 -2.46
CA LEU A 52 15.93 8.90 -2.00
C LEU A 52 14.90 10.01 -1.75
N VAL A 53 15.32 11.14 -1.17
CA VAL A 53 14.44 12.31 -1.01
C VAL A 53 14.00 12.85 -2.38
N GLU A 54 14.93 12.97 -3.33
CA GLU A 54 14.61 13.38 -4.71
C GLU A 54 13.62 12.42 -5.40
N GLN A 55 13.74 11.10 -5.16
CA GLN A 55 12.80 10.10 -5.70
C GLN A 55 11.40 10.28 -5.11
N TRP A 56 11.31 10.48 -3.79
CA TRP A 56 10.03 10.76 -3.11
C TRP A 56 9.39 12.05 -3.64
N GLN A 57 10.15 13.14 -3.70
CA GLN A 57 9.68 14.42 -4.21
C GLN A 57 9.17 14.29 -5.64
N ARG A 58 9.94 13.68 -6.54
CA ARG A 58 9.52 13.51 -7.94
C ARG A 58 8.22 12.73 -8.09
N GLN A 59 8.04 11.65 -7.32
CA GLN A 59 6.82 10.84 -7.40
C GLN A 59 5.61 11.55 -6.77
N LEU A 60 5.82 12.33 -5.71
CA LEU A 60 4.80 13.20 -5.14
C LEU A 60 4.41 14.31 -6.11
N ASP A 61 5.38 14.98 -6.74
CA ASP A 61 5.13 16.01 -7.76
C ASP A 61 4.35 15.41 -8.95
N ALA A 62 4.78 14.26 -9.46
CA ALA A 62 4.07 13.57 -10.54
C ALA A 62 2.63 13.16 -10.16
N PHE A 63 2.41 12.78 -8.89
CA PHE A 63 1.07 12.50 -8.38
C PHE A 63 0.22 13.77 -8.34
N GLU A 64 0.74 14.86 -7.76
CA GLU A 64 0.03 16.14 -7.62
C GLU A 64 -0.28 16.77 -8.99
N ASP A 65 0.66 16.71 -9.93
CA ASP A 65 0.47 17.20 -11.30
C ASP A 65 -0.67 16.45 -12.02
N ALA A 66 -0.77 15.14 -11.78
CA ALA A 66 -1.76 14.29 -12.42
C ALA A 66 -3.13 14.33 -11.72
N MET A 67 -3.16 14.35 -10.40
CA MET A 67 -4.39 14.29 -9.59
C MET A 67 -4.96 15.68 -9.25
N HIS A 68 -4.14 16.73 -9.34
CA HIS A 68 -4.46 18.10 -8.91
C HIS A 68 -4.79 18.25 -7.42
N CYS A 69 -4.32 17.30 -6.59
CA CYS A 69 -4.42 17.33 -5.13
C CYS A 69 -3.23 16.60 -4.51
N ALA A 70 -3.01 16.83 -3.21
CA ALA A 70 -2.11 16.00 -2.42
C ALA A 70 -2.69 14.56 -2.31
N PRO A 71 -1.84 13.55 -2.09
CA PRO A 71 -2.34 12.20 -1.79
C PRO A 71 -3.05 12.19 -0.43
N ASP A 72 -4.11 11.39 -0.29
CA ASP A 72 -4.76 11.11 0.99
C ASP A 72 -3.91 10.14 1.83
N PHE A 73 -3.17 9.26 1.15
CA PHE A 73 -2.29 8.29 1.80
C PHE A 73 -1.01 7.99 1.06
N ILE A 74 -0.05 7.42 1.79
CA ILE A 74 1.21 6.93 1.24
C ILE A 74 1.36 5.45 1.52
N ASP A 75 1.74 4.74 0.49
CA ASP A 75 2.12 3.35 0.59
C ASP A 75 3.28 3.07 -0.37
N GLY A 76 3.51 1.82 -0.74
CA GLY A 76 4.67 1.48 -1.57
C GLY A 76 4.56 0.15 -2.27
N HIS A 77 4.97 0.12 -3.53
CA HIS A 77 5.11 -1.08 -4.33
C HIS A 77 6.09 -2.02 -3.65
N GLN A 78 5.69 -3.29 -3.52
CA GLN A 78 6.45 -4.32 -2.77
C GLN A 78 6.81 -3.89 -1.33
N HIS A 79 6.08 -2.90 -0.80
CA HIS A 79 6.29 -2.31 0.52
C HIS A 79 7.68 -1.70 0.74
N VAL A 80 8.35 -1.22 -0.32
CA VAL A 80 9.71 -0.66 -0.20
C VAL A 80 9.79 0.59 0.68
N HIS A 81 8.66 1.29 0.88
CA HIS A 81 8.56 2.52 1.68
C HIS A 81 8.99 2.34 3.14
N GLN A 82 8.95 1.12 3.67
CA GLN A 82 9.34 0.82 5.05
C GLN A 82 10.84 0.55 5.26
N PHE A 83 11.59 0.34 4.18
CA PHE A 83 12.98 -0.06 4.26
C PHE A 83 13.88 1.05 4.87
N PRO A 84 15.00 0.70 5.53
CA PRO A 84 15.99 1.67 6.00
C PRO A 84 16.40 2.68 4.93
N LEU A 85 16.65 3.92 5.34
CA LEU A 85 16.91 5.10 4.49
C LEU A 85 15.70 5.54 3.65
N VAL A 86 14.90 4.61 3.12
CA VAL A 86 13.70 4.91 2.32
C VAL A 86 12.62 5.55 3.19
N ARG A 87 12.37 4.99 4.39
CA ARG A 87 11.39 5.55 5.33
C ARG A 87 11.83 6.92 5.88
N GLU A 88 13.12 7.13 6.14
CA GLU A 88 13.63 8.42 6.62
C GLU A 88 13.51 9.50 5.54
N ALA A 89 13.80 9.14 4.29
CA ALA A 89 13.59 10.02 3.14
C ALA A 89 12.11 10.33 2.92
N MET A 90 11.22 9.35 3.09
CA MET A 90 9.77 9.54 3.05
C MET A 90 9.33 10.58 4.08
N LEU A 91 9.68 10.40 5.35
CA LEU A 91 9.31 11.33 6.43
C LEU A 91 9.83 12.75 6.17
N THR A 92 11.01 12.87 5.57
CA THR A 92 11.57 14.16 5.14
C THR A 92 10.73 14.79 4.03
N ALA A 93 10.35 14.01 3.01
CA ALA A 93 9.52 14.50 1.90
C ALA A 93 8.10 14.88 2.34
N LEU A 94 7.50 14.12 3.26
CA LEU A 94 6.15 14.37 3.77
C LEU A 94 6.03 15.63 4.64
N ALA A 95 7.15 16.21 5.08
CA ALA A 95 7.13 17.49 5.80
C ALA A 95 6.44 18.61 4.99
N ARG A 96 6.40 18.51 3.65
CA ARG A 96 5.66 19.45 2.78
C ARG A 96 4.15 19.48 3.05
N TYR A 97 3.60 18.45 3.68
CA TYR A 97 2.17 18.29 3.97
C TYR A 97 1.81 18.55 5.43
N ALA A 98 2.63 19.29 6.19
CA ALA A 98 2.38 19.51 7.62
C ALA A 98 0.97 20.08 7.95
N GLY A 99 0.34 20.81 7.03
CA GLY A 99 -1.03 21.31 7.21
C GLY A 99 -2.15 20.29 6.91
N HIS A 100 -1.86 19.25 6.13
CA HIS A 100 -2.81 18.20 5.76
C HIS A 100 -2.04 16.92 5.43
N MET A 101 -1.59 16.22 6.48
CA MET A 101 -0.67 15.09 6.36
C MET A 101 -1.40 13.85 5.82
N PRO A 102 -0.92 13.20 4.74
CA PRO A 102 -1.44 11.90 4.34
C PRO A 102 -1.20 10.85 5.41
N TRP A 103 -2.13 9.91 5.55
CA TRP A 103 -1.87 8.75 6.40
C TRP A 103 -0.88 7.81 5.71
N VAL A 104 -0.06 7.09 6.47
CA VAL A 104 0.95 6.19 5.93
C VAL A 104 0.61 4.75 6.26
N ARG A 105 0.64 3.86 5.27
CA ARG A 105 0.38 2.45 5.49
C ARG A 105 1.46 1.81 6.37
N SER A 106 1.01 1.26 7.49
CA SER A 106 1.71 0.29 8.31
C SER A 106 1.48 -1.14 7.80
N THR A 107 2.55 -1.94 7.74
CA THR A 107 2.51 -3.36 7.36
C THR A 107 2.51 -4.29 8.59
N VAL A 108 2.30 -3.74 9.79
CA VAL A 108 2.15 -4.52 11.01
C VAL A 108 0.87 -5.34 10.93
N ALA A 109 1.01 -6.66 10.98
CA ALA A 109 -0.10 -7.59 10.80
C ALA A 109 -1.22 -7.34 11.82
N ALA A 110 -2.48 -7.42 11.36
CA ALA A 110 -3.66 -7.32 12.23
C ALA A 110 -3.68 -8.46 13.27
N ASN A 111 -3.19 -9.64 12.89
CA ASN A 111 -3.00 -10.77 13.80
C ASN A 111 -1.50 -11.09 13.97
N PRO A 112 -0.93 -10.98 15.19
CA PRO A 112 0.48 -11.28 15.44
C PRO A 112 0.82 -12.78 15.30
N ALA A 113 -0.18 -13.67 15.29
CA ALA A 113 0.02 -15.09 15.07
C ALA A 113 0.24 -15.44 13.58
N TRP A 114 -0.07 -14.54 12.65
CA TRP A 114 0.16 -14.78 11.22
C TRP A 114 1.65 -14.92 10.92
N GLY A 115 2.01 -16.07 10.34
CA GLY A 115 3.37 -16.40 9.93
C GLY A 115 3.70 -15.95 8.50
N GLY A 116 4.74 -16.55 7.94
CA GLY A 116 5.08 -16.40 6.52
C GLY A 116 5.33 -14.95 6.08
N LYS A 117 4.75 -14.56 4.94
CA LYS A 117 4.97 -13.26 4.29
C LYS A 117 4.61 -12.07 5.21
N ALA A 118 3.51 -12.13 5.96
CA ALA A 118 3.11 -11.07 6.88
C ALA A 118 4.20 -10.80 7.94
N LYS A 119 4.74 -11.86 8.56
CA LYS A 119 5.82 -11.77 9.54
C LYS A 119 7.13 -11.25 8.93
N VAL A 120 7.42 -11.62 7.69
CA VAL A 120 8.58 -11.10 6.94
C VAL A 120 8.45 -9.60 6.74
N LEU A 121 7.31 -9.11 6.22
CA LEU A 121 7.10 -7.67 5.99
C LEU A 121 7.24 -6.84 7.27
N GLN A 122 6.66 -7.32 8.36
CA GLN A 122 6.77 -6.65 9.66
C GLN A 122 8.24 -6.50 10.11
N ARG A 123 9.06 -7.53 9.87
CA ARG A 123 10.49 -7.56 10.22
C ARG A 123 11.37 -6.75 9.26
N LEU A 124 11.01 -6.68 7.97
CA LEU A 124 11.76 -5.95 6.95
C LEU A 124 11.63 -4.42 7.05
N GLY A 125 10.81 -3.92 7.97
CA GLY A 125 10.74 -2.49 8.27
C GLY A 125 9.40 -2.06 8.83
N GLY A 126 8.35 -2.87 8.72
CA GLY A 126 7.01 -2.54 9.20
C GLY A 126 6.96 -2.07 10.65
N SER A 127 7.58 -2.79 11.58
CA SER A 127 7.62 -2.38 13.00
C SER A 127 8.39 -1.07 13.23
N ARG A 128 9.48 -0.85 12.48
CA ARG A 128 10.31 0.36 12.61
C ARG A 128 9.59 1.57 12.02
N LEU A 129 8.92 1.40 10.89
CA LEU A 129 8.09 2.43 10.29
C LEU A 129 6.92 2.78 11.22
N ALA A 130 6.17 1.78 11.71
CA ALA A 130 5.06 2.02 12.64
C ALA A 130 5.51 2.77 13.91
N GLN A 131 6.72 2.47 14.42
CA GLN A 131 7.30 3.23 15.53
C GLN A 131 7.58 4.70 15.16
N ALA A 132 8.20 4.94 14.00
CA ALA A 132 8.52 6.29 13.54
C ALA A 132 7.25 7.14 13.29
N LEU A 133 6.22 6.55 12.69
CA LEU A 133 4.93 7.21 12.45
C LEU A 133 4.27 7.64 13.76
N ARG A 134 4.27 6.76 14.78
CA ARG A 134 3.76 7.11 16.13
C ARG A 134 4.55 8.25 16.77
N GLN A 135 5.87 8.26 16.62
CA GLN A 135 6.73 9.31 17.19
C GLN A 135 6.50 10.68 16.53
N GLN A 136 6.11 10.70 15.26
CA GLN A 136 5.81 11.94 14.52
C GLN A 136 4.32 12.27 14.46
N HIS A 137 3.47 11.54 15.17
CA HIS A 137 2.01 11.70 15.16
C HIS A 137 1.40 11.63 13.74
N ILE A 138 1.98 10.82 12.85
CA ILE A 138 1.44 10.58 11.50
C ILE A 138 0.44 9.42 11.58
N ALA A 139 -0.77 9.64 11.05
CA ALA A 139 -1.83 8.64 11.02
C ALA A 139 -1.40 7.39 10.23
N SER A 140 -1.82 6.21 10.69
CA SER A 140 -1.57 4.93 10.03
C SER A 140 -2.62 3.90 10.42
N ASN A 141 -2.81 2.86 9.59
CA ASN A 141 -3.73 1.78 9.89
C ASN A 141 -3.29 0.98 11.14
N HIS A 142 -4.26 0.53 11.93
CA HIS A 142 -4.07 -0.16 13.21
C HIS A 142 -3.86 -1.68 13.08
N GLY A 143 -3.93 -2.21 11.87
CA GLY A 143 -3.72 -3.60 11.54
C GLY A 143 -3.65 -3.78 10.03
N PHE A 144 -2.86 -4.74 9.55
CA PHE A 144 -2.67 -5.01 8.13
C PHE A 144 -2.97 -6.47 7.80
N ALA A 145 -3.81 -6.69 6.79
CA ALA A 145 -4.14 -7.99 6.23
C ALA A 145 -4.08 -7.95 4.69
N GLY A 146 -4.40 -9.07 4.03
CA GLY A 146 -4.30 -9.15 2.56
C GLY A 146 -2.92 -9.53 2.03
N VAL A 147 -2.03 -10.02 2.89
CA VAL A 147 -0.68 -10.49 2.49
C VAL A 147 -0.71 -12.00 2.25
N TYR A 148 -0.58 -12.43 1.00
CA TYR A 148 -0.69 -13.84 0.64
C TYR A 148 0.12 -14.23 -0.62
N GLY A 149 -0.13 -15.44 -1.15
CA GLY A 149 0.60 -16.05 -2.26
C GLY A 149 0.30 -15.50 -3.65
N PHE A 150 -0.84 -14.82 -3.84
CA PHE A 150 -1.44 -14.51 -5.14
C PHE A 150 -1.81 -15.75 -5.98
N ASP A 151 -2.20 -16.82 -5.31
CA ASP A 151 -2.42 -18.17 -5.85
C ASP A 151 -3.74 -18.78 -5.32
N ARG A 152 -4.74 -17.93 -5.03
CA ARG A 152 -5.97 -18.33 -4.33
C ARG A 152 -7.18 -18.12 -5.24
N ALA A 153 -7.67 -19.23 -5.83
CA ALA A 153 -8.87 -19.22 -6.67
C ALA A 153 -10.15 -18.87 -5.88
N ASP A 154 -10.24 -19.32 -4.63
CA ASP A 154 -11.30 -18.92 -3.70
C ASP A 154 -10.80 -17.76 -2.82
N TYR A 155 -11.05 -16.54 -3.29
CA TYR A 155 -10.69 -15.33 -2.55
C TYR A 155 -11.60 -15.08 -1.35
N ALA A 156 -12.83 -15.61 -1.34
CA ALA A 156 -13.73 -15.51 -0.19
C ALA A 156 -13.15 -16.21 1.03
N ALA A 157 -12.51 -17.37 0.83
CA ALA A 157 -11.79 -18.07 1.89
C ALA A 157 -10.65 -17.22 2.50
N CYS A 158 -9.95 -16.42 1.69
CA CYS A 158 -8.95 -15.48 2.21
C CYS A 158 -9.58 -14.42 3.12
N LEU A 159 -10.74 -13.87 2.73
CA LEU A 159 -11.44 -12.89 3.56
C LEU A 159 -11.96 -13.51 4.86
N ASP A 160 -12.41 -14.77 4.85
CA ASP A 160 -12.83 -15.49 6.07
C ASP A 160 -11.65 -15.73 7.02
N GLU A 161 -10.41 -15.83 6.51
CA GLU A 161 -9.20 -15.89 7.34
C GLU A 161 -8.83 -14.52 7.94
N TRP A 162 -9.08 -13.42 7.22
CA TRP A 162 -8.64 -12.07 7.62
C TRP A 162 -9.65 -11.30 8.47
N LEU A 163 -10.91 -11.31 8.09
CA LEU A 163 -11.97 -10.50 8.72
C LEU A 163 -12.15 -10.76 10.23
N PRO A 164 -11.98 -11.98 10.76
CA PRO A 164 -12.04 -12.19 12.21
C PRO A 164 -10.96 -11.47 13.01
N SER A 165 -9.87 -11.05 12.37
CA SER A 165 -8.71 -10.40 13.02
C SER A 165 -8.65 -8.90 12.77
N VAL A 166 -9.59 -8.30 12.02
CA VAL A 166 -9.59 -6.85 11.79
C VAL A 166 -10.40 -6.12 12.85
N HIS A 167 -9.94 -4.92 13.19
CA HIS A 167 -10.60 -3.96 14.08
C HIS A 167 -10.68 -2.59 13.41
N ALA A 168 -11.35 -1.63 14.04
CA ALA A 168 -11.46 -0.25 13.54
C ALA A 168 -10.07 0.32 13.15
N GLY A 169 -9.98 0.88 11.93
CA GLY A 169 -8.72 1.37 11.35
C GLY A 169 -7.79 0.29 10.79
N SER A 170 -8.21 -0.98 10.71
CA SER A 170 -7.46 -2.02 9.98
C SER A 170 -7.57 -1.84 8.47
N LEU A 171 -6.55 -2.29 7.75
CA LEU A 171 -6.47 -2.25 6.30
C LEU A 171 -6.28 -3.65 5.73
N ILE A 172 -7.11 -4.03 4.76
CA ILE A 172 -6.95 -5.25 3.97
C ILE A 172 -6.49 -4.84 2.57
N MET A 173 -5.31 -5.32 2.15
CA MET A 173 -4.78 -5.07 0.80
C MET A 173 -5.36 -6.06 -0.22
N CYS A 174 -5.69 -5.54 -1.40
CA CYS A 174 -6.13 -6.30 -2.57
C CYS A 174 -5.55 -5.66 -3.86
N HIS A 175 -5.64 -6.38 -4.97
CA HIS A 175 -5.11 -6.01 -6.29
C HIS A 175 -6.13 -6.33 -7.41
N PRO A 176 -7.40 -5.91 -7.30
CA PRO A 176 -8.38 -6.18 -8.35
C PRO A 176 -7.95 -5.57 -9.68
N GLY A 177 -8.23 -6.29 -10.78
CA GLY A 177 -8.02 -5.83 -12.14
C GLY A 177 -8.98 -6.53 -13.09
N ALA A 178 -9.48 -5.80 -14.09
CA ALA A 178 -10.49 -6.31 -15.03
C ALA A 178 -9.89 -6.91 -16.31
N SER A 179 -8.56 -6.85 -16.49
CA SER A 179 -7.87 -7.29 -17.70
C SER A 179 -6.58 -8.04 -17.36
N VAL A 180 -6.21 -8.98 -18.22
CA VAL A 180 -4.92 -9.68 -18.15
C VAL A 180 -3.83 -8.79 -18.74
N ASP A 181 -2.74 -8.64 -18.01
CA ASP A 181 -1.47 -8.14 -18.53
C ASP A 181 -0.43 -9.27 -18.48
N GLN A 182 0.20 -9.55 -19.61
CA GLN A 182 1.19 -10.62 -19.75
C GLN A 182 2.51 -10.29 -19.05
N HIS A 183 2.79 -9.02 -18.77
CA HIS A 183 3.98 -8.58 -18.05
C HIS A 183 3.76 -8.51 -16.53
N ASP A 184 2.52 -8.66 -16.08
CA ASP A 184 2.17 -8.67 -14.67
C ASP A 184 2.09 -10.12 -14.15
N PRO A 185 3.01 -10.53 -13.25
CA PRO A 185 3.08 -11.90 -12.76
C PRO A 185 1.86 -12.33 -11.94
N ILE A 186 1.02 -11.39 -11.47
CA ILE A 186 -0.18 -11.68 -10.68
C ILE A 186 -1.49 -11.42 -11.44
N SER A 187 -1.42 -11.15 -12.75
CA SER A 187 -2.59 -10.74 -13.55
C SER A 187 -3.77 -11.71 -13.46
N ALA A 188 -3.50 -13.02 -13.43
CA ALA A 188 -4.54 -14.04 -13.25
C ALA A 188 -5.28 -13.88 -11.91
N GLN A 189 -4.54 -13.60 -10.83
CA GLN A 189 -5.13 -13.40 -9.51
C GLN A 189 -5.92 -12.10 -9.43
N ARG A 190 -5.51 -11.05 -10.14
CA ARG A 190 -6.25 -9.77 -10.18
C ARG A 190 -7.69 -9.93 -10.67
N LEU A 191 -7.90 -10.81 -11.66
CA LEU A 191 -9.24 -11.14 -12.16
C LEU A 191 -10.09 -11.84 -11.08
N VAL A 192 -9.48 -12.74 -10.31
CA VAL A 192 -10.16 -13.45 -9.22
C VAL A 192 -10.58 -12.47 -8.12
N GLU A 193 -9.67 -11.61 -7.69
CA GLU A 193 -9.98 -10.57 -6.70
C GLU A 193 -11.08 -9.63 -7.20
N TYR A 194 -10.99 -9.18 -8.45
CA TYR A 194 -12.01 -8.33 -9.07
C TYR A 194 -13.39 -9.00 -9.12
N ALA A 195 -13.45 -10.25 -9.57
CA ALA A 195 -14.70 -11.00 -9.65
C ALA A 195 -15.36 -11.18 -8.28
N TYR A 196 -14.58 -11.47 -7.24
CA TYR A 196 -15.11 -11.57 -5.89
C TYR A 196 -15.60 -10.23 -5.35
N LEU A 197 -14.82 -9.14 -5.49
CA LEU A 197 -15.20 -7.82 -4.96
C LEU A 197 -16.44 -7.23 -5.64
N GLN A 198 -16.72 -7.63 -6.89
CA GLN A 198 -17.94 -7.28 -7.63
C GLN A 198 -19.14 -8.20 -7.30
N SER A 199 -18.94 -9.29 -6.57
CA SER A 199 -19.99 -10.27 -6.29
C SER A 199 -20.92 -9.84 -5.14
N GLU A 200 -22.12 -10.40 -5.09
CA GLU A 200 -23.04 -10.24 -3.95
C GLU A 200 -22.50 -10.89 -2.65
N GLN A 201 -21.55 -11.82 -2.77
CA GLN A 201 -20.95 -12.51 -1.63
C GLN A 201 -20.11 -11.55 -0.77
N PHE A 202 -19.43 -10.58 -1.38
CA PHE A 202 -18.54 -9.66 -0.66
C PHE A 202 -19.29 -8.84 0.42
N PRO A 203 -20.36 -8.07 0.12
CA PRO A 203 -21.10 -7.35 1.15
C PRO A 203 -21.77 -8.27 2.18
N GLN A 204 -22.22 -9.47 1.78
CA GLN A 204 -22.76 -10.46 2.72
C GLN A 204 -21.69 -10.93 3.72
N GLN A 205 -20.46 -11.13 3.25
CA GLN A 205 -19.35 -11.55 4.11
C GLN A 205 -18.91 -10.43 5.06
N LEU A 206 -18.87 -9.18 4.60
CA LEU A 206 -18.66 -8.03 5.49
C LEU A 206 -19.73 -7.96 6.59
N ALA A 207 -21.01 -8.14 6.22
CA ALA A 207 -22.12 -8.14 7.18
C ALA A 207 -22.02 -9.29 8.19
N LYS A 208 -21.68 -10.51 7.74
CA LYS A 208 -21.43 -11.69 8.60
C LYS A 208 -20.37 -11.41 9.67
N HIS A 209 -19.33 -10.65 9.34
CA HIS A 209 -18.25 -10.29 10.26
C HIS A 209 -18.47 -8.95 10.98
N ALA A 210 -19.61 -8.29 10.79
CA ALA A 210 -19.92 -6.97 11.33
C ALA A 210 -18.86 -5.90 11.00
N VAL A 211 -18.28 -5.98 9.79
CA VAL A 211 -17.27 -5.03 9.28
C VAL A 211 -17.94 -4.05 8.31
N CYS A 212 -17.54 -2.78 8.38
CA CYS A 212 -17.92 -1.78 7.40
C CYS A 212 -16.68 -1.17 6.74
N LEU A 213 -16.78 -0.83 5.46
CA LEU A 213 -15.72 -0.13 4.74
C LEU A 213 -15.84 1.37 5.00
N ARG A 214 -14.70 2.01 5.28
CA ARG A 214 -14.58 3.44 5.57
C ARG A 214 -13.24 3.93 5.04
N ARG A 215 -13.15 5.23 4.76
CA ARG A 215 -11.87 5.92 4.60
C ARG A 215 -11.14 5.95 5.94
N LEU A 216 -9.81 5.95 5.92
CA LEU A 216 -9.09 5.77 7.18
C LEU A 216 -9.22 6.99 8.11
N HIS A 217 -9.30 8.20 7.57
CA HIS A 217 -9.52 9.40 8.39
C HIS A 217 -10.93 9.49 8.99
N ASP A 218 -11.88 8.67 8.53
CA ASP A 218 -13.23 8.57 9.10
C ASP A 218 -13.31 7.53 10.24
N CYS A 219 -12.21 6.83 10.56
CA CYS A 219 -12.14 5.72 11.52
C CYS A 219 -11.64 6.09 12.92
#